data_AF-A0A1V5P716-F1
#
_entry.id   AF-A0A1V5P716-F1
#
_cell.length_a   1.000
_cell.length_b   1.000
_cell.length_c   1.000
_cell.angle_alpha   90.00
_cell.angle_beta   90.00
_cell.angle_gamma   90.00
#
_symmetry.space_group_name_H-M   'P 1'
#
loop_
_entity.id
_entity.type
_entity.pdbx_description
1 polymer ?
#
loop_
_entity_poly.entity_id
_entity_poly.type
_entity_poly.pdbx_seq_one_letter_code
_entity_poly.pdbx_strand_id
1 'polypeptide(L)'
;MAQSNLKEAELSYKAALSEEKGVEANLLAYEAALLSAKADLDDTNIYAPSDGVILTKVAELGEVLSPGGVLFTMVDLNKLYMKAYLPEELFGKIKIGSEARIYLDAYKDKYFEATVKEMNQQAEFTPKNIEVKDQRVKLVFGLKAYIKDNSAGEAKPGMPGDTRVKYEDNARW
;
A
#
# COMPACT_ATOMS: atom_id res chain seq x y z
N MET A 1 -70.33 -21.40 -17.04
CA MET A 1 -69.35 -22.50 -16.88
C MET A 1 -68.03 -22.18 -17.57
N ALA A 2 -67.98 -21.92 -18.90
CA ALA A 2 -66.73 -21.62 -19.60
C ALA A 2 -65.92 -20.42 -19.03
N GLN A 3 -66.57 -19.32 -18.66
CA GLN A 3 -65.90 -18.17 -18.04
C GLN A 3 -65.33 -18.46 -16.63
N SER A 4 -65.94 -19.39 -15.88
CA SER A 4 -65.45 -19.79 -14.56
C SER A 4 -64.16 -20.60 -14.69
N ASN A 5 -64.15 -21.55 -15.63
CA ASN A 5 -62.99 -22.41 -15.88
C ASN A 5 -61.79 -21.60 -16.41
N LEU A 6 -62.05 -20.59 -17.27
CA LEU A 6 -61.01 -19.68 -17.74
C LEU A 6 -60.37 -18.90 -16.59
N LYS A 7 -61.19 -18.35 -15.69
CA LYS A 7 -60.73 -17.59 -14.53
C LYS A 7 -59.92 -18.45 -13.55
N GLU A 8 -60.31 -19.70 -13.37
CA GLU A 8 -59.58 -20.66 -12.53
C GLU A 8 -58.22 -21.04 -13.15
N ALA A 9 -58.18 -21.24 -14.46
CA ALA A 9 -56.92 -21.46 -15.20
C ALA A 9 -55.99 -20.23 -15.12
N GLU A 10 -56.51 -19.02 -15.23
CA GLU A 10 -55.71 -17.79 -15.07
C GLU A 10 -55.13 -17.64 -13.66
N LEU A 11 -55.92 -17.94 -12.62
CA LEU A 11 -55.46 -17.88 -11.23
C LEU A 11 -54.38 -18.92 -10.94
N SER A 12 -54.55 -20.15 -11.43
CA SER A 12 -53.54 -21.20 -11.28
C SER A 12 -52.24 -20.87 -12.03
N TYR A 13 -52.33 -20.32 -13.25
CA TYR A 13 -51.15 -19.85 -13.99
C TYR A 13 -50.42 -18.73 -13.25
N LYS A 14 -51.16 -17.75 -12.70
CA LYS A 14 -50.57 -16.67 -11.90
C LYS A 14 -49.93 -17.18 -10.61
N ALA A 15 -50.52 -18.19 -9.97
CA ALA A 15 -49.93 -18.85 -8.80
C ALA A 15 -48.61 -19.56 -9.17
N ALA A 16 -48.59 -20.32 -10.27
CA ALA A 16 -47.38 -21.00 -10.75
C ALA A 16 -46.25 -20.00 -11.09
N LEU A 17 -46.57 -18.90 -11.77
CA LEU A 17 -45.59 -17.82 -12.03
C LEU A 17 -45.06 -17.18 -10.73
N SER A 18 -45.90 -17.05 -9.71
CA SER A 18 -45.47 -16.52 -8.42
C SER A 18 -44.58 -17.51 -7.67
N GLU A 19 -44.86 -18.80 -7.78
CA GLU A 19 -44.05 -19.87 -7.21
C GLU A 19 -42.68 -19.97 -7.90
N GLU A 20 -42.64 -19.92 -9.22
CA GLU A 20 -41.41 -19.88 -10.03
C GLU A 20 -40.50 -18.73 -9.58
N LYS A 21 -41.04 -17.51 -9.48
CA LYS A 21 -40.29 -16.35 -8.97
C LYS A 21 -39.80 -16.54 -7.53
N GLY A 22 -40.56 -17.23 -6.70
CA GLY A 22 -40.15 -17.58 -5.34
C GLY A 22 -38.97 -18.55 -5.33
N VAL A 23 -38.99 -19.55 -6.21
CA VAL A 23 -37.89 -20.51 -6.39
C VAL A 23 -36.65 -19.81 -6.95
N GLU A 24 -36.79 -18.92 -7.93
CA GLU A 24 -35.68 -18.11 -8.46
C GLU A 24 -35.06 -17.21 -7.38
N ALA A 25 -35.88 -16.54 -6.57
CA ALA A 25 -35.40 -15.72 -5.46
C ALA A 25 -34.63 -16.56 -4.43
N ASN A 26 -35.11 -17.76 -4.13
CA ASN A 26 -34.41 -18.69 -3.24
C ASN A 26 -33.09 -19.18 -3.85
N LEU A 27 -33.06 -19.48 -5.16
CA LEU A 27 -31.85 -19.87 -5.87
C LEU A 27 -30.79 -18.77 -5.74
N LEU A 28 -31.15 -17.52 -6.03
CA LEU A 28 -30.26 -16.37 -5.87
C LEU A 28 -29.74 -16.22 -4.43
N ALA A 29 -30.62 -16.43 -3.43
CA ALA A 29 -30.21 -16.39 -2.02
C ALA A 29 -29.21 -17.50 -1.67
N TYR A 30 -29.42 -18.72 -2.16
CA TYR A 30 -28.50 -19.83 -1.95
C TYR A 30 -27.17 -19.65 -2.68
N GLU A 31 -27.18 -19.09 -3.89
CA GLU A 31 -25.97 -18.74 -4.63
C GLU A 31 -25.14 -17.68 -3.88
N ALA A 32 -25.79 -16.65 -3.34
CA ALA A 32 -25.14 -15.65 -2.51
C ALA A 32 -24.53 -16.26 -1.23
N ALA A 33 -25.26 -17.16 -0.57
CA ALA A 33 -24.77 -17.88 0.62
C ALA A 33 -23.56 -18.77 0.29
N LEU A 34 -23.59 -19.45 -0.87
CA LEU A 34 -22.45 -20.25 -1.35
C LEU A 34 -21.23 -19.39 -1.63
N LEU A 35 -21.41 -18.20 -2.24
CA LEU A 35 -20.32 -17.28 -2.52
C LEU A 35 -19.70 -16.73 -1.22
N SER A 36 -20.53 -16.40 -0.23
CA SER A 36 -20.06 -15.99 1.10
C SER A 36 -19.24 -17.10 1.78
N ALA A 37 -19.76 -18.33 1.81
CA ALA A 37 -19.08 -19.46 2.44
C ALA A 37 -17.74 -19.80 1.75
N LYS A 38 -17.64 -19.58 0.43
CA LYS A 38 -16.37 -19.71 -0.31
C LYS A 38 -15.38 -18.63 0.08
N ALA A 39 -15.83 -17.37 0.19
CA ALA A 39 -14.97 -16.27 0.65
C ALA A 39 -14.45 -16.53 2.07
N ASP A 40 -15.31 -16.98 2.99
CA ASP A 40 -14.91 -17.33 4.35
C ASP A 40 -13.86 -18.46 4.39
N LEU A 41 -13.98 -19.44 3.49
CA LEU A 41 -13.00 -20.53 3.35
C LEU A 41 -11.67 -20.01 2.77
N ASP A 42 -11.71 -19.17 1.75
CA ASP A 42 -10.51 -18.59 1.15
C ASP A 42 -9.75 -17.72 2.17
N ASP A 43 -10.47 -16.96 3.01
CA ASP A 43 -9.90 -16.14 4.09
C ASP A 43 -9.18 -16.97 5.18
N THR A 44 -9.41 -18.29 5.25
CA THR A 44 -8.64 -19.17 6.14
C THR A 44 -7.18 -19.38 5.69
N ASN A 45 -6.90 -19.11 4.40
CA ASN A 45 -5.56 -19.22 3.83
C ASN A 45 -5.02 -17.85 3.47
N ILE A 46 -4.03 -17.39 4.22
CA ILE A 46 -3.44 -16.06 4.03
C ILE A 46 -2.23 -16.16 3.11
N TYR A 47 -2.31 -15.47 1.98
CA TYR A 47 -1.24 -15.39 0.97
C TYR A 47 -0.49 -14.06 1.05
N ALA A 48 0.78 -14.06 0.64
CA ALA A 48 1.53 -12.83 0.50
C ALA A 48 0.96 -11.98 -0.66
N PRO A 49 0.68 -10.68 -0.46
CA PRO A 49 0.13 -9.83 -1.52
C PRO A 49 1.13 -9.46 -2.63
N SER A 50 2.43 -9.62 -2.36
CA SER A 50 3.51 -9.37 -3.32
C SER A 50 4.77 -10.12 -2.92
N ASP A 51 5.75 -10.18 -3.82
CA ASP A 51 7.11 -10.59 -3.48
C ASP A 51 7.71 -9.65 -2.44
N GLY A 52 8.52 -10.20 -1.53
CA GLY A 52 9.14 -9.45 -0.45
C GLY A 52 9.84 -10.33 0.57
N VAL A 53 10.36 -9.69 1.61
CA VAL A 53 11.00 -10.34 2.74
C VAL A 53 10.22 -10.05 4.01
N ILE A 54 9.94 -11.10 4.79
CA ILE A 54 9.32 -10.97 6.11
C ILE A 54 10.35 -10.31 7.05
N LEU A 55 10.03 -9.12 7.55
CA LEU A 55 10.83 -8.40 8.53
C LEU A 55 10.58 -8.94 9.93
N THR A 56 9.31 -9.10 10.28
CA THR A 56 8.88 -9.50 11.62
C THR A 56 7.70 -10.43 11.52
N LYS A 57 7.77 -11.54 12.26
CA LYS A 57 6.63 -12.39 12.58
C LYS A 57 6.03 -11.86 13.87
N VAL A 58 4.79 -11.38 13.81
CA VAL A 58 4.09 -10.74 14.93
C VAL A 58 3.25 -11.75 15.71
N ALA A 59 2.68 -12.72 15.00
CA ALA A 59 1.81 -13.74 15.57
C ALA A 59 2.48 -15.12 15.57
N GLU A 60 2.26 -15.90 16.62
CA GLU A 60 2.79 -17.25 16.75
C GLU A 60 1.77 -18.35 16.46
N LEU A 61 2.27 -19.54 16.15
CA LEU A 61 1.40 -20.69 15.87
C LEU A 61 0.62 -21.07 17.15
N GLY A 62 -0.70 -21.20 17.03
CA GLY A 62 -1.59 -21.50 18.15
C GLY A 62 -2.08 -20.26 18.92
N GLU A 63 -1.63 -19.07 18.54
CA GLU A 63 -2.16 -17.81 19.06
C GLU A 63 -3.55 -17.51 18.48
N VAL A 64 -4.45 -16.99 19.30
CA VAL A 64 -5.77 -16.53 18.88
C VAL A 64 -5.72 -15.01 18.71
N LEU A 65 -6.00 -14.54 17.50
CA LEU A 65 -6.00 -13.12 17.17
C LEU A 65 -7.42 -12.62 16.92
N SER A 66 -7.62 -11.33 17.20
CA SER A 66 -8.80 -10.61 16.74
C SER A 66 -8.79 -10.48 15.20
N PRO A 67 -9.97 -10.39 14.56
CA PRO A 67 -10.06 -10.08 13.13
C PRO A 67 -9.25 -8.84 12.76
N GLY A 68 -8.46 -8.95 11.68
CA GLY A 68 -7.54 -7.88 11.25
C GLY A 68 -6.24 -7.78 12.05
N GLY A 69 -5.95 -8.74 12.93
CA GLY A 69 -4.67 -8.83 13.62
C GLY A 69 -3.49 -8.98 12.64
N VAL A 70 -2.35 -8.37 12.99
CA VAL A 70 -1.14 -8.42 12.15
C VAL A 70 -0.42 -9.76 12.38
N LEU A 71 -0.22 -10.53 11.32
CA LEU A 71 0.56 -11.78 11.37
C LEU A 71 2.04 -11.57 11.07
N PHE A 72 2.32 -10.84 10.00
CA PHE A 72 3.67 -10.59 9.50
C PHE A 72 3.80 -9.15 9.02
N THR A 73 4.98 -8.59 9.18
CA THR A 73 5.40 -7.37 8.49
C THR A 73 6.34 -7.76 7.38
N MET A 74 6.04 -7.35 6.14
CA MET A 74 6.81 -7.67 4.95
C MET A 74 7.28 -6.39 4.26
N VAL A 75 8.44 -6.45 3.61
CA VAL A 75 8.97 -5.35 2.80
C VAL A 75 9.35 -5.84 1.40
N ASP A 76 9.01 -5.04 0.38
CA ASP A 76 9.50 -5.22 -0.98
C ASP A 76 10.88 -4.55 -1.12
N LEU A 77 11.93 -5.37 -1.24
CA LEU A 77 13.31 -4.88 -1.36
C LEU A 77 13.62 -4.27 -2.74
N ASN A 78 12.73 -4.41 -3.73
CA ASN A 78 12.87 -3.76 -5.04
C ASN A 78 12.34 -2.32 -5.02
N LYS A 79 11.59 -1.92 -3.99
CA LYS A 79 10.99 -0.59 -3.85
C LYS A 79 11.54 0.17 -2.65
N LEU A 80 12.85 0.11 -2.47
CA LEU A 80 13.52 0.87 -1.43
C LEU A 80 13.68 2.33 -1.81
N TYR A 81 13.43 3.20 -0.84
CA TYR A 81 13.64 4.64 -0.97
C TYR A 81 14.30 5.21 0.28
N MET A 82 15.07 6.29 0.07
CA MET A 82 15.54 7.15 1.15
C MET A 82 14.59 8.34 1.27
N LYS A 83 14.06 8.57 2.48
CA LYS A 83 13.34 9.81 2.80
C LYS A 83 14.38 10.86 3.17
N ALA A 84 14.51 11.90 2.35
CA ALA A 84 15.41 13.01 2.59
C ALA A 84 14.62 14.31 2.78
N TYR A 85 15.23 15.28 3.43
CA TYR A 85 14.63 16.59 3.68
C TYR A 85 15.45 17.67 3.00
N LEU A 86 14.75 18.54 2.27
CA LEU A 86 15.34 19.62 1.50
C LEU A 86 14.88 20.98 2.05
N PRO A 87 15.77 21.98 2.18
CA PRO A 87 15.36 23.35 2.45
C PRO A 87 14.43 23.91 1.37
N GLU A 88 13.45 24.73 1.76
CA GLU A 88 12.51 25.41 0.85
C GLU A 88 13.20 26.12 -0.34
N GLU A 89 14.34 26.78 -0.11
CA GLU A 89 15.11 27.49 -1.13
C GLU A 89 15.54 26.61 -2.32
N LEU A 90 15.68 25.30 -2.11
CA LEU A 90 16.06 24.34 -3.13
C LEU A 90 14.85 23.59 -3.73
N PHE A 91 13.68 23.68 -3.11
CA PHE A 91 12.48 22.97 -3.54
C PHE A 91 12.10 23.30 -4.99
N GLY A 92 12.19 24.58 -5.37
CA GLY A 92 11.92 25.02 -6.74
C GLY A 92 12.94 24.56 -7.80
N LYS A 93 14.10 24.04 -7.39
CA LYS A 93 15.18 23.60 -8.29
C LYS A 93 15.14 22.10 -8.57
N ILE A 94 14.59 21.31 -7.66
CA ILE A 94 14.52 19.85 -7.78
C ILE A 94 13.17 19.47 -8.39
N LYS A 95 13.17 18.48 -9.28
CA LYS A 95 11.95 17.99 -9.94
C LYS A 95 11.77 16.50 -9.68
N ILE A 96 10.53 16.03 -9.80
CA ILE A 96 10.27 14.60 -9.90
C ILE A 96 10.98 14.08 -11.16
N GLY A 97 11.72 12.98 -11.02
CA GLY A 97 12.58 12.42 -12.05
C GLY A 97 14.06 12.83 -11.93
N SER A 98 14.41 13.79 -11.06
CA SER A 98 15.80 14.17 -10.85
C SER A 98 16.66 12.99 -10.38
N GLU A 99 17.88 12.91 -10.93
CA GLU A 99 18.87 11.93 -10.52
C GLU A 99 19.33 12.20 -9.08
N ALA A 100 19.50 11.12 -8.31
CA ALA A 100 20.00 11.18 -6.95
C ALA A 100 21.03 10.08 -6.71
N ARG A 101 21.88 10.30 -5.71
CA ARG A 101 22.81 9.32 -5.15
C ARG A 101 22.55 9.20 -3.66
N ILE A 102 22.34 7.98 -3.19
CA ILE A 102 22.16 7.68 -1.78
C ILE A 102 23.48 7.10 -1.25
N TYR A 103 23.99 7.71 -0.19
CA TYR A 103 25.17 7.24 0.53
C TYR A 103 24.69 6.72 1.87
N LEU A 104 24.90 5.43 2.14
CA LEU A 104 24.54 4.83 3.42
C LEU A 104 25.76 4.89 4.34
N ASP A 105 25.55 5.21 5.62
CA ASP A 105 26.66 5.35 6.59
C ASP A 105 27.47 4.05 6.74
N ALA A 106 26.80 2.91 6.53
CA ALA A 106 27.39 1.58 6.54
C ALA A 106 28.37 1.33 5.37
N TYR A 107 28.25 2.09 4.28
CA TYR A 107 29.08 1.92 3.08
C TYR A 107 29.61 3.25 2.57
N LYS A 108 30.74 3.68 3.15
CA LYS A 108 31.31 5.01 2.92
C LYS A 108 31.88 5.24 1.51
N ASP A 109 32.27 4.16 0.83
CA ASP A 109 32.98 4.23 -0.45
C ASP A 109 32.08 3.95 -1.67
N LYS A 110 30.77 3.75 -1.46
CA LYS A 110 29.83 3.50 -2.55
C LYS A 110 28.56 4.32 -2.40
N TYR A 111 27.89 4.54 -3.52
CA TYR A 111 26.57 5.14 -3.58
C TYR A 111 25.61 4.22 -4.31
N PHE A 112 24.33 4.35 -3.97
CA PHE A 112 23.24 3.74 -4.70
C PHE A 112 22.67 4.78 -5.66
N GLU A 113 22.58 4.43 -6.94
CA GLU A 113 21.87 5.26 -7.90
C GLU A 113 20.39 5.30 -7.56
N ALA A 114 19.83 6.49 -7.56
CA ALA A 114 18.46 6.72 -7.18
C ALA A 114 17.79 7.76 -8.06
N THR A 115 16.46 7.81 -7.98
CA THR A 115 15.64 8.79 -8.68
C THR A 115 14.58 9.34 -7.75
N VAL A 116 14.42 10.66 -7.72
CA VAL A 116 13.35 11.30 -6.95
C VAL A 116 12.02 10.98 -7.61
N LYS A 117 11.13 10.25 -6.93
CA LYS A 117 9.78 9.93 -7.46
C LYS A 117 8.66 10.63 -6.73
N GLU A 118 8.88 11.01 -5.47
CA GLU A 118 7.88 11.69 -4.66
C GLU A 118 8.50 12.89 -3.96
N MET A 119 7.74 13.98 -3.87
CA MET A 119 8.03 15.15 -3.07
C MET A 119 6.76 15.57 -2.32
N ASN A 120 6.89 15.84 -1.02
CA ASN A 120 5.80 16.35 -0.21
C ASN A 120 5.45 17.76 -0.69
N GLN A 121 4.16 18.04 -0.84
CA GLN A 121 3.67 19.37 -1.25
C GLN A 121 3.55 20.34 -0.07
N GLN A 122 3.51 19.82 1.16
CA GLN A 122 3.46 20.61 2.37
C GLN A 122 4.84 20.65 3.02
N ALA A 123 5.25 21.85 3.43
CA ALA A 123 6.45 22.03 4.22
C ALA A 123 6.22 21.46 5.64
N GLU A 124 7.19 20.70 6.12
CA GLU A 124 7.26 20.24 7.49
C GLU A 124 8.25 21.11 8.27
N PHE A 125 7.99 21.34 9.55
CA PHE A 125 8.99 21.88 10.45
C PHE A 125 10.14 20.87 10.53
N THR A 126 11.40 21.32 10.49
CA THR A 126 12.55 20.42 10.70
C THR A 126 12.28 19.52 11.92
N PRO A 127 12.24 18.19 11.78
CA PRO A 127 12.01 17.31 12.91
C PRO A 127 13.24 17.37 13.83
N LYS A 128 13.19 18.23 14.84
CA LYS A 128 14.18 18.29 15.92
C LYS A 128 13.46 18.32 17.26
N ASN A 129 13.86 17.43 18.17
CA ASN A 129 13.64 17.65 19.60
C ASN A 129 14.56 18.79 20.04
N ILE A 130 14.01 19.94 20.46
CA ILE A 130 14.80 21.09 20.92
C ILE A 130 14.21 21.63 22.23
N GLU A 131 15.02 21.63 23.30
CA GLU A 131 14.71 22.21 24.62
C GLU A 131 15.24 23.65 24.82
N VAL A 132 15.85 24.29 23.81
CA VAL A 132 16.43 25.64 23.95
C VAL A 132 15.69 26.67 23.09
N LYS A 133 15.34 27.80 23.71
CA LYS A 133 14.41 28.85 23.23
C LYS A 133 14.81 29.59 21.95
N ASP A 134 16.01 29.44 21.41
CA ASP A 134 16.46 30.16 20.19
C ASP A 134 16.13 29.36 18.91
N GLN A 135 14.85 28.97 18.86
CA GLN A 135 14.25 27.89 18.10
C GLN A 135 14.44 28.03 16.58
N ARG A 136 15.25 27.13 16.00
CA ARG A 136 15.32 26.99 14.54
C ARG A 136 14.18 26.13 14.04
N VAL A 137 13.14 26.80 13.57
CA VAL A 137 12.26 26.24 12.55
C VAL A 137 12.80 26.69 11.19
N LYS A 138 13.37 25.77 10.41
CA LYS A 138 13.43 25.95 8.97
C LYS A 138 12.36 25.07 8.35
N LEU A 139 11.63 25.61 7.37
CA LEU A 139 10.70 24.82 6.57
C LEU A 139 11.52 23.88 5.68
N VAL A 140 11.21 22.59 5.77
CA VAL A 140 11.80 21.55 4.94
C VAL A 140 10.72 20.82 4.17
N PHE A 141 11.06 20.39 2.97
CA PHE A 141 10.21 19.55 2.15
C PHE A 141 10.78 18.14 2.13
N GLY A 142 9.95 17.16 2.46
CA GLY A 142 10.32 15.76 2.34
C GLY A 142 10.34 15.33 0.87
N LEU A 143 11.36 14.56 0.48
CA LEU A 143 11.40 13.86 -0.81
C LEU A 143 11.72 12.39 -0.60
N LYS A 144 11.28 11.54 -1.53
CA LYS A 144 11.66 10.13 -1.58
C LYS A 144 12.47 9.85 -2.84
N ALA A 145 13.73 9.48 -2.64
CA ALA A 145 14.62 9.01 -3.69
C ALA A 145 14.60 7.48 -3.70
N TYR A 146 14.11 6.88 -4.77
CA TYR A 146 14.02 5.43 -4.92
C TYR A 146 15.32 4.87 -5.50
N ILE A 147 15.86 3.83 -4.87
CA ILE A 147 17.05 3.12 -5.33
C ILE A 147 16.70 2.39 -6.63
N LYS A 148 17.56 2.52 -7.66
CA LYS A 148 17.36 1.88 -8.97
C LYS A 148 17.69 0.39 -8.94
N ASP A 149 18.75 0.01 -8.21
CA ASP A 149 19.21 -1.36 -8.10
C ASP A 149 19.70 -1.66 -6.68
N ASN A 150 19.16 -2.73 -6.09
CA ASN A 150 19.58 -3.30 -4.81
C ASN A 150 19.71 -4.84 -4.90
N SER A 151 20.07 -5.36 -6.07
CA SER A 151 20.23 -6.80 -6.33
C SER A 151 21.21 -7.49 -5.37
N ALA A 152 22.22 -6.76 -4.89
CA ALA A 152 23.18 -7.25 -3.90
C ALA A 152 22.62 -7.32 -2.46
N GLY A 153 21.42 -6.80 -2.20
CA GLY A 153 20.78 -6.84 -0.87
C GLY A 153 21.48 -6.01 0.21
N GLU A 154 22.29 -5.04 -0.23
CA GLU A 154 23.18 -4.27 0.64
C GLU A 154 22.43 -3.15 1.35
N ALA A 155 21.48 -2.50 0.66
CA ALA A 155 20.60 -1.51 1.26
C ALA A 155 19.43 -2.20 1.97
N LYS A 156 19.21 -1.86 3.24
CA LYS A 156 18.11 -2.38 4.06
C LYS A 156 17.30 -1.25 4.66
N PRO A 157 16.00 -1.46 4.92
CA PRO A 157 15.17 -0.50 5.64
C PRO A 157 15.78 -0.11 6.99
N GLY A 158 15.70 1.18 7.34
CA GLY A 158 16.20 1.72 8.61
C GLY A 158 17.68 2.09 8.63
N MET A 159 18.43 1.86 7.54
CA MET A 159 19.81 2.34 7.44
C MET A 159 19.84 3.87 7.32
N PRO A 160 20.60 4.57 8.18
CA PRO A 160 20.83 6.00 8.02
C PRO A 160 21.75 6.28 6.84
N GLY A 161 21.59 7.47 6.26
CA GLY A 161 22.41 7.91 5.16
C GLY A 161 21.98 9.25 4.60
N ASP A 162 22.77 9.76 3.67
CA ASP A 162 22.58 11.03 3.00
C ASP A 162 22.12 10.83 1.56
N THR A 163 21.28 11.75 1.07
CA THR A 163 20.88 11.81 -0.34
C THR A 163 21.42 13.06 -0.99
N ARG A 164 22.17 12.90 -2.08
CA ARG A 164 22.59 13.99 -2.96
C ARG A 164 21.72 13.99 -4.20
N VAL A 165 21.02 15.08 -4.44
CA VAL A 165 20.15 15.23 -5.62
C VAL A 165 20.79 16.20 -6.60
N LYS A 166 20.81 15.82 -7.87
CA LYS A 166 21.30 16.66 -8.95
C LYS A 166 20.21 17.66 -9.34
N TYR A 167 20.48 18.96 -9.13
CA TYR A 167 19.52 20.04 -9.37
C TYR A 167 19.67 20.72 -10.75
N GLU A 168 20.78 20.47 -11.47
CA GLU A 168 21.02 20.93 -12.83
C GLU A 168 21.52 19.76 -13.69
N ASP A 169 21.01 19.63 -14.92
CA ASP A 169 21.35 18.51 -15.80
C ASP A 169 22.86 18.41 -16.12
N ASN A 170 23.56 19.54 -16.11
CA ASN A 170 25.00 19.64 -16.36
C ASN A 170 25.87 19.69 -15.09
N ALA A 171 25.29 19.58 -13.90
CA ALA A 171 26.07 19.59 -12.67
C ALA A 171 26.96 18.34 -12.56
N ARG A 172 28.19 18.55 -12.06
CA ARG A 172 29.05 17.45 -11.60
C ARG A 172 28.64 17.00 -10.21
N TRP A 173 28.85 15.73 -9.92
CA TRP A 173 28.53 15.08 -8.64
C TRP A 173 29.50 15.43 -7.52
#